data_AF-A0A7I7QD11-F1
#
_entry.id   AF-A0A7I7QD11-F1
#
_cell.length_a   1.000
_cell.length_b   1.000
_cell.length_c   1.000
_cell.angle_alpha   90.00
_cell.angle_beta   90.00
_cell.angle_gamma   90.00
#
_symmetry.space_group_name_H-M   'P 1'
#
loop_
_entity.id
_entity.type
_entity.pdbx_description
1 polymer ?
#
loop_
_entity_poly.entity_id
_entity_poly.type
_entity_poly.pdbx_seq_one_letter_code
_entity_poly.pdbx_strand_id
1 'polypeptide(L)'
;MSGTYKVAWKSYTHTWTVTSCGEGCVNVAWDTGANSRATLSDGTWTIDDPASPGAVQFSDGSSGVATPHYSWDAVTLRGDMWNTVPAGTCGLSSSGDTKPDPFISTKLS
;
A
#
# COMPACT_ATOMS: atom_id res chain seq x y z
N MET A 1 15.07 -7.16 -0.26
CA MET A 1 14.34 -6.97 1.01
C MET A 1 13.63 -8.27 1.33
N SER A 2 13.84 -8.87 2.51
CA SER A 2 13.13 -10.09 2.94
C SER A 2 13.01 -10.10 4.47
N GLY A 3 11.90 -10.62 4.97
CA GLY A 3 11.63 -10.75 6.40
C GLY A 3 10.21 -10.33 6.77
N THR A 4 9.95 -10.27 8.05
CA THR A 4 8.67 -9.82 8.60
C THR A 4 8.77 -8.38 9.07
N TYR A 5 7.80 -7.55 8.71
CA TYR A 5 7.79 -6.13 8.97
C TYR A 5 6.48 -5.72 9.66
N LYS A 6 6.60 -4.89 10.70
CA LYS A 6 5.47 -4.16 11.27
C LYS A 6 5.29 -2.88 10.47
N VAL A 7 4.12 -2.67 9.88
CA VAL A 7 3.75 -1.45 9.16
C VAL A 7 2.76 -0.66 9.99
N ALA A 8 3.09 0.58 10.30
CA ALA A 8 2.25 1.47 11.09
C ALA A 8 1.88 2.71 10.29
N TRP A 9 0.58 3.02 10.26
CA TRP A 9 0.04 4.28 9.74
C TRP A 9 -1.10 4.74 10.65
N LYS A 10 -1.15 6.04 10.98
CA LYS A 10 -2.11 6.59 11.95
C LYS A 10 -2.15 5.72 13.23
N SER A 11 -3.33 5.23 13.63
CA SER A 11 -3.54 4.33 14.77
C SER A 11 -3.58 2.85 14.37
N TYR A 12 -3.37 2.52 13.10
CA TYR A 12 -3.44 1.17 12.56
C TYR A 12 -2.06 0.55 12.49
N THR A 13 -2.03 -0.77 12.59
CA THR A 13 -0.80 -1.56 12.52
C THR A 13 -1.10 -2.90 11.88
N HIS A 14 -0.28 -3.28 10.91
CA HIS A 14 -0.37 -4.55 10.21
C HIS A 14 1.01 -5.17 10.08
N THR A 15 1.03 -6.48 9.79
CA THR A 15 2.24 -7.23 9.55
C THR A 15 2.36 -7.58 8.08
N TRP A 16 3.52 -7.31 7.49
CA TRP A 16 3.90 -7.72 6.15
C TRP A 16 4.97 -8.81 6.22
N THR A 17 4.72 -9.92 5.55
CA THR A 17 5.73 -10.94 5.26
C THR A 17 6.26 -10.70 3.85
N VAL A 18 7.54 -10.34 3.75
CA VAL A 18 8.18 -9.96 2.49
C VAL A 18 9.15 -11.04 2.06
N THR A 19 8.96 -11.56 0.84
CA THR A 19 9.77 -12.62 0.26
C THR A 19 10.30 -12.19 -1.10
N SER A 20 11.60 -12.31 -1.33
CA SER A 20 12.20 -12.02 -2.64
C SER A 20 11.59 -12.87 -3.76
N CYS A 21 11.27 -12.25 -4.90
CA CYS A 21 10.90 -12.92 -6.15
C CYS A 21 11.96 -12.78 -7.25
N GLY A 22 13.13 -12.21 -6.93
CA GLY A 22 14.19 -11.94 -7.88
C GLY A 22 14.83 -10.58 -7.64
N GLU A 23 15.75 -10.21 -8.51
CA GLU A 23 16.39 -8.89 -8.48
C GLU A 23 15.33 -7.79 -8.63
N GLY A 24 15.35 -6.82 -7.71
CA GLY A 24 14.39 -5.72 -7.69
C GLY A 24 12.93 -6.13 -7.49
N CYS A 25 12.65 -7.34 -6.99
CA CYS A 25 11.29 -7.87 -6.85
C CYS A 25 11.07 -8.47 -5.46
N VAL A 26 9.97 -8.10 -4.80
CA VAL A 26 9.48 -8.81 -3.61
C VAL A 26 7.97 -9.07 -3.68
N ASN A 27 7.54 -10.22 -3.18
CA ASN A 27 6.13 -10.47 -2.86
C ASN A 27 5.88 -10.01 -1.41
N VAL A 28 4.75 -9.35 -1.19
CA VAL A 28 4.33 -8.82 0.12
C VAL A 28 3.02 -9.50 0.49
N ALA A 29 3.05 -10.35 1.51
CA ALA A 29 1.86 -10.99 2.08
C ALA A 29 1.45 -10.27 3.36
N TRP A 30 0.19 -9.88 3.45
CA TRP A 30 -0.36 -9.11 4.55
C TRP A 30 -1.01 -10.04 5.56
N ASP A 31 -1.04 -9.65 6.83
CA ASP A 31 -1.79 -10.37 7.87
C ASP A 31 -3.31 -10.43 7.63
N THR A 32 -3.83 -9.54 6.79
CA THR A 32 -5.22 -9.54 6.31
C THR A 32 -5.49 -10.58 5.21
N GLY A 33 -4.46 -11.28 4.72
CA GLY A 33 -4.55 -12.23 3.62
C GLY A 33 -4.39 -11.63 2.23
N ALA A 34 -4.25 -10.30 2.12
CA ALA A 34 -3.90 -9.65 0.86
C ALA A 34 -2.47 -10.01 0.41
N ASN A 35 -2.23 -10.04 -0.91
CA ASN A 35 -0.92 -10.31 -1.48
C ASN A 35 -0.66 -9.33 -2.62
N SER A 36 0.51 -8.71 -2.59
CA SER A 36 0.93 -7.72 -3.58
C SER A 36 2.35 -8.04 -4.05
N ARG A 37 2.75 -7.43 -5.17
CA ARG A 37 4.14 -7.46 -5.63
C ARG A 37 4.70 -6.05 -5.64
N ALA A 38 5.88 -5.89 -5.05
CA ALA A 38 6.62 -4.64 -5.09
C ALA A 38 7.85 -4.75 -5.98
N THR A 39 8.14 -3.68 -6.71
CA THR A 39 9.35 -3.54 -7.53
C THR A 39 10.24 -2.43 -7.00
N LEU A 40 11.56 -2.59 -7.13
CA LEU A 40 12.55 -1.60 -6.70
C LEU A 40 13.05 -0.80 -7.90
N SER A 41 12.95 0.52 -7.83
CA SER A 41 13.62 1.45 -8.73
C SER A 41 14.23 2.58 -7.92
N ASP A 42 15.49 2.94 -8.21
CA ASP A 42 16.17 4.11 -7.62
C ASP A 42 16.12 4.17 -6.08
N GLY A 43 16.16 3.01 -5.42
CA GLY A 43 16.11 2.91 -3.96
C GLY A 43 14.70 2.99 -3.36
N THR A 44 13.66 3.02 -4.19
CA THR A 44 12.26 3.06 -3.77
C THR A 44 11.53 1.79 -4.20
N TRP A 45 10.84 1.16 -3.25
CA TRP A 45 9.91 0.07 -3.51
C TRP A 45 8.53 0.64 -3.83
N THR A 46 7.89 0.12 -4.87
CA THR A 46 6.54 0.53 -5.27
C THR A 46 5.62 -0.68 -5.43
N ILE A 47 4.36 -0.54 -5.02
CA ILE A 47 3.25 -1.46 -5.30
C ILE A 47 2.17 -0.65 -6.02
N ASP A 48 1.70 -1.17 -7.14
CA ASP A 48 0.54 -0.68 -7.89
C ASP A 48 -0.41 -1.85 -8.11
N ASP A 49 -1.34 -2.02 -7.18
CA ASP A 49 -2.29 -3.13 -7.22
C ASP A 49 -3.50 -2.81 -8.10
N PRO A 50 -4.22 -3.81 -8.62
CA PRO A 50 -5.45 -3.56 -9.36
C PRO A 50 -6.54 -2.98 -8.46
N ALA A 51 -7.51 -2.30 -9.10
CA ALA A 51 -8.68 -1.79 -8.40
C ALA A 51 -9.41 -2.89 -7.62
N SER A 52 -9.67 -2.64 -6.34
CA SER A 52 -10.34 -3.60 -5.45
C SER A 52 -11.49 -2.96 -4.68
N PRO A 53 -12.63 -3.66 -4.49
CA PRO A 53 -13.70 -3.20 -3.62
C PRO A 53 -13.21 -3.09 -2.18
N GLY A 54 -13.57 -1.99 -1.51
CA GLY A 54 -13.22 -1.77 -0.11
C GLY A 54 -11.85 -1.15 0.13
N ALA A 55 -11.07 -0.84 -0.92
CA ALA A 55 -9.74 -0.24 -0.82
C ALA A 55 -9.75 1.18 -0.22
N VAL A 56 -10.88 1.88 -0.35
CA VAL A 56 -11.08 3.21 0.23
C VAL A 56 -12.34 3.22 1.10
N GLN A 57 -12.26 3.89 2.25
CA GLN A 57 -13.39 4.18 3.11
C GLN A 57 -13.73 5.67 3.02
N PHE A 58 -15.00 5.99 2.81
CA PHE A 58 -15.50 7.36 2.74
C PHE A 58 -15.93 7.85 4.13
N SER A 59 -16.12 9.17 4.24
CA SER A 59 -16.52 9.83 5.49
C SER A 59 -17.91 9.40 6.00
N ASP A 60 -18.77 8.89 5.13
CA ASP A 60 -20.09 8.36 5.49
C ASP A 60 -20.02 6.89 6.00
N GLY A 61 -18.81 6.32 6.09
CA GLY A 61 -18.56 4.96 6.54
C GLY A 61 -18.69 3.90 5.45
N SER A 62 -19.16 4.25 4.26
CA SER A 62 -19.20 3.34 3.11
C SER A 62 -17.79 3.07 2.57
N SER A 63 -17.64 1.98 1.82
CA SER A 63 -16.39 1.63 1.17
C SER A 63 -16.56 1.57 -0.35
N GLY A 64 -15.49 1.94 -1.06
CA GLY A 64 -15.48 2.09 -2.51
C GLY A 64 -14.48 1.18 -3.20
N VAL A 65 -14.66 1.03 -4.50
CA VAL A 65 -13.61 0.49 -5.38
C VAL A 65 -12.55 1.57 -5.57
N ALA A 66 -11.29 1.21 -5.32
CA ALA A 66 -10.14 2.07 -5.62
C ALA A 66 -8.91 1.25 -5.95
N THR A 67 -7.92 1.88 -6.57
CA THR A 67 -6.62 1.28 -6.92
C THR A 67 -5.62 1.65 -5.83
N PRO A 68 -5.12 0.71 -5.02
CA PRO A 68 -4.20 1.01 -3.95
C PRO A 68 -2.75 1.09 -4.45
N HIS A 69 -2.03 2.07 -3.90
CA HIS A 69 -0.62 2.34 -4.22
C HIS A 69 0.20 2.44 -2.94
N TYR A 70 1.42 1.94 -2.98
CA TYR A 70 2.40 2.05 -1.90
C TYR A 70 3.75 2.44 -2.48
N SER A 71 4.46 3.34 -1.80
CA SER A 71 5.84 3.68 -2.14
C SER A 71 6.65 3.84 -0.86
N TRP A 72 7.82 3.21 -0.76
CA TRP A 72 8.69 3.38 0.41
C TRP A 72 10.18 3.27 0.09
N ASP A 73 10.98 4.01 0.84
CA ASP A 73 12.43 4.00 0.73
C ASP A 73 13.02 2.67 1.26
N ALA A 74 13.91 2.06 0.48
CA ALA A 74 14.44 0.74 0.73
C ALA A 74 15.38 0.66 1.95
N VAL A 75 15.87 1.80 2.44
CA VAL A 75 16.84 1.88 3.55
C VAL A 75 16.16 2.31 4.83
N THR A 76 15.44 3.43 4.79
CA THR A 76 14.77 4.05 5.92
C THR A 76 13.40 3.45 6.22
N LEU A 77 12.85 2.68 5.28
CA LEU A 77 11.58 1.97 5.42
C LEU A 77 10.37 2.88 5.69
N ARG A 78 10.51 4.18 5.37
CA ARG A 78 9.43 5.17 5.41
C ARG A 78 8.78 5.25 4.04
N GLY A 79 7.46 5.41 4.03
CA GLY A 79 6.72 5.45 2.79
C GLY A 79 5.37 6.13 2.92
N ASP A 80 4.64 6.12 1.82
CA ASP A 80 3.31 6.66 1.69
C ASP A 80 2.40 5.63 1.00
N MET A 81 1.14 5.61 1.41
CA MET A 81 0.09 4.88 0.72
C MET A 81 -0.99 5.85 0.24
N TRP A 82 -1.56 5.59 -0.92
CA TRP A 82 -2.70 6.34 -1.43
C TRP A 82 -3.55 5.45 -2.33
N ASN A 83 -4.73 5.95 -2.70
CA ASN A 83 -5.64 5.24 -3.58
C ASN A 83 -6.01 6.14 -4.77
N THR A 84 -5.98 5.59 -5.99
CA THR A 84 -6.70 6.20 -7.13
C THR A 84 -8.17 5.83 -7.04
N VAL A 85 -9.04 6.83 -6.87
CA VAL A 85 -10.49 6.66 -6.82
C VAL A 85 -11.08 7.00 -8.19
N PRO A 86 -11.93 6.13 -8.79
CA PRO A 86 -12.52 6.41 -10.10
C PRO A 86 -13.59 7.51 -10.05
N ALA A 87 -13.90 8.08 -11.22
CA ALA A 87 -15.00 9.03 -11.35
C ALA A 87 -16.36 8.40 -10.96
N GLY A 88 -17.27 9.21 -10.44
CA GLY A 88 -18.60 8.80 -9.98
C GLY A 88 -18.62 8.25 -8.55
N THR A 89 -17.47 7.84 -8.01
CA THR A 89 -17.37 7.39 -6.63
C THR A 89 -17.53 8.57 -5.67
N CYS A 90 -18.44 8.46 -4.68
CA CYS A 90 -18.74 9.53 -3.72
C CYS A 90 -19.05 10.90 -4.39
N GLY A 91 -19.59 10.91 -5.60
CA GLY A 91 -19.91 12.14 -6.35
C GLY A 91 -18.71 12.83 -7.01
N LEU A 92 -17.55 12.17 -7.10
CA LEU A 92 -16.38 12.71 -7.82
C LEU A 92 -16.68 12.87 -9.32
N SER A 93 -16.38 14.03 -9.89
CA SER A 93 -16.57 14.31 -11.32
C SER A 93 -15.47 13.72 -12.20
N SER A 94 -14.33 13.37 -11.62
CA SER A 94 -13.19 12.76 -12.29
C SER A 94 -12.50 11.75 -11.38
N SER A 95 -11.71 10.86 -11.98
CA SER A 95 -10.77 10.03 -11.22
C SER A 95 -9.74 10.91 -10.52
N GLY A 96 -9.26 10.51 -9.35
CA GLY A 96 -8.22 11.23 -8.64
C GLY A 96 -7.63 10.46 -7.47
N ASP A 97 -6.43 10.88 -7.06
CA ASP A 97 -5.73 10.29 -5.93
C ASP A 97 -6.26 10.84 -4.61
N THR A 98 -6.37 9.96 -3.61
CA THR A 98 -6.47 10.40 -2.22
C THR A 98 -5.19 11.09 -1.79
N LYS A 99 -5.27 11.93 -0.76
CA LYS A 99 -4.07 12.42 -0.09
C LYS A 99 -3.21 11.23 0.37
N PRO A 100 -1.89 11.24 0.11
CA PRO A 100 -0.99 10.23 0.64
C PRO A 100 -1.00 10.20 2.17
N ASP A 101 -1.13 9.00 2.72
CA ASP A 101 -1.03 8.72 4.15
C ASP A 101 0.35 8.11 4.43
N PRO A 102 1.18 8.76 5.28
CA PRO A 102 2.52 8.26 5.56
C PRO A 102 2.46 7.03 6.46
N PHE A 103 3.38 6.11 6.23
CA PHE A 103 3.62 4.95 7.07
C PHE A 103 5.11 4.73 7.35
N ILE A 104 5.38 3.96 8.41
CA ILE A 104 6.73 3.48 8.72
C ILE A 104 6.66 1.97 8.83
N SER A 105 7.60 1.29 8.17
CA SER A 105 7.80 -0.14 8.34
C SER A 105 9.05 -0.42 9.18
N THR A 106 8.95 -1.37 10.11
CA THR A 106 10.04 -1.78 11.00
C THR A 106 10.25 -3.26 10.86
N LYS A 107 11.48 -3.69 10.55
CA LYS A 107 11.82 -5.10 10.45
C LYS A 107 11.76 -5.77 11.83
N LEU A 108 11.10 -6.92 11.92
CA LEU A 108 10.94 -7.72 13.14
C LEU A 108 11.88 -8.94 13.17
N SER A 109 12.04 -9.61 12.03
CA SER A 109 12.89 -10.82 11.86
C SER A 109 13.33 -10.94 10.41
#